data_AF-A0A931WIJ7-F1
#
_entry.id   AF-A0A931WIJ7-F1
#
_cell.length_a   1.000
_cell.length_b   1.000
_cell.length_c   1.000
_cell.angle_alpha   90.00
_cell.angle_beta   90.00
_cell.angle_gamma   90.00
#
_symmetry.space_group_name_H-M   'P 1'
#
loop_
_entity.id
_entity.type
_entity.pdbx_description
1 polymer ?
#
loop_
_entity_poly.entity_id
_entity_poly.type
_entity_poly.pdbx_seq_one_letter_code
_entity_poly.pdbx_strand_id
1 'polypeptide(L)'
;MKSLLIISATLLPLSLSAADTDGDLVEDGIDNCMTVANEDQADLDRDQIGNSCDEDRDGDGLKNELESGSLLTSPDDWDTDGDSISDYFDCEPFDPVNSLAKQCDQLVEVKPPEINPTTSVLPTGDEDDDGILNETDNCPFVFNPGQQDTDHDRVGDLCDSSTEESLPQKSLPDGIISGSTGPGCALIR
;
A
#
# COMPACT_ATOMS: atom_id res chain seq x y z
N MET A 1 -18.47 42.11 -73.37
CA MET A 1 -19.24 41.05 -72.70
C MET A 1 -18.34 39.83 -72.52
N LYS A 2 -17.72 39.68 -71.35
CA LYS A 2 -17.29 38.38 -70.84
C LYS A 2 -17.21 38.50 -69.33
N SER A 3 -17.93 37.58 -68.72
CA SER A 3 -18.54 37.66 -67.40
C SER A 3 -17.51 37.71 -66.30
N LEU A 4 -17.72 38.65 -65.38
CA LEU A 4 -17.12 38.66 -64.06
C LEU A 4 -17.75 37.50 -63.27
N LEU A 5 -17.05 36.37 -63.14
CA LEU A 5 -17.43 35.34 -62.17
C LEU A 5 -17.02 35.84 -60.78
N ILE A 6 -17.99 36.45 -60.09
CA ILE A 6 -17.93 36.63 -58.64
C ILE A 6 -18.26 35.24 -58.06
N ILE A 7 -17.22 34.46 -57.77
CA ILE A 7 -17.39 33.28 -56.92
C ILE A 7 -17.69 33.83 -55.54
N SER A 8 -18.98 33.80 -55.20
CA SER A 8 -19.52 34.09 -53.88
C SER A 8 -18.75 33.28 -52.86
N ALA A 9 -17.90 33.95 -52.07
CA ALA A 9 -17.39 33.39 -50.83
C ALA A 9 -18.61 33.14 -49.95
N THR A 10 -19.09 31.90 -49.95
CA THR A 10 -19.93 31.39 -48.87
C THR A 10 -19.09 31.54 -47.61
N LEU A 11 -19.39 32.59 -46.84
CA LEU A 11 -19.07 32.61 -45.42
C LEU A 11 -19.68 31.34 -44.84
N LEU A 12 -18.85 30.31 -44.65
CA LEU A 12 -19.12 29.39 -43.55
C LEU A 12 -19.30 30.28 -42.32
N PRO A 13 -20.37 30.10 -41.53
CA PRO A 13 -20.55 30.89 -40.33
C PRO A 13 -19.24 30.79 -39.57
N LEU A 14 -18.68 31.94 -39.17
CA LEU A 14 -17.59 31.96 -38.21
C LEU A 14 -18.00 30.97 -37.13
N SER A 15 -17.28 29.87 -37.02
CA SER A 15 -17.38 28.99 -35.87
C SER A 15 -17.28 29.93 -34.69
N LEU A 16 -18.36 29.99 -33.90
CA LEU A 16 -18.39 30.70 -32.63
C LEU A 16 -17.04 30.38 -31.99
N SER A 17 -16.16 31.38 -31.80
CA SER A 17 -14.86 31.17 -31.17
C SER A 17 -15.12 30.25 -29.99
N ALA A 18 -14.69 29.00 -30.10
CA ALA A 18 -14.82 28.12 -28.97
C ALA A 18 -14.08 28.80 -27.83
N ALA A 19 -14.65 28.70 -26.64
CA ALA A 19 -13.98 29.26 -25.49
C ALA A 19 -12.65 28.50 -25.31
N ASP A 20 -11.63 29.25 -24.94
CA ASP A 20 -10.27 28.81 -24.67
C ASP A 20 -9.87 29.62 -23.44
N THR A 21 -10.05 28.99 -22.29
CA THR A 21 -10.06 29.66 -20.99
C THR A 21 -8.65 30.04 -20.53
N ASP A 22 -7.64 29.25 -20.85
CA ASP A 22 -6.25 29.48 -20.45
C ASP A 22 -5.32 29.94 -21.59
N GLY A 23 -5.80 29.90 -22.84
CA GLY A 23 -5.14 30.46 -24.01
C GLY A 23 -4.06 29.56 -24.62
N ASP A 24 -4.18 28.25 -24.46
CA ASP A 24 -3.18 27.26 -24.91
C ASP A 24 -3.40 26.72 -26.33
N LEU A 25 -4.42 27.24 -27.03
CA LEU A 25 -4.85 26.85 -28.38
C LEU A 25 -5.69 25.56 -28.44
N VAL A 26 -6.13 25.04 -27.30
CA VAL A 26 -7.08 23.94 -27.16
C VAL A 26 -8.44 24.51 -26.74
N GLU A 27 -9.53 24.00 -27.33
CA GLU A 27 -10.87 24.50 -27.00
C GLU A 27 -11.35 23.88 -25.68
N ASP A 28 -12.02 24.65 -24.80
CA ASP A 28 -12.52 24.22 -23.47
C ASP A 28 -13.28 22.87 -23.49
N GLY A 29 -13.93 22.53 -24.61
CA GLY A 29 -14.72 21.30 -24.74
C GLY A 29 -13.91 20.04 -25.04
N ILE A 30 -12.64 20.19 -25.40
CA ILE A 30 -11.69 19.10 -25.67
C ILE A 30 -10.42 19.20 -24.82
N ASP A 31 -10.26 20.30 -24.08
CA ASP A 31 -9.11 20.58 -23.21
C ASP A 31 -9.17 19.75 -21.91
N ASN A 32 -8.18 18.87 -21.73
CA ASN A 32 -8.02 18.05 -20.53
C ASN A 32 -7.44 18.82 -19.33
N CYS A 33 -7.08 20.09 -19.51
CA CYS A 33 -6.72 21.03 -18.45
C CYS A 33 -7.27 22.44 -18.69
N MET A 34 -8.59 22.60 -18.80
CA MET A 34 -9.35 23.86 -19.02
C MET A 34 -8.83 25.18 -18.38
N THR A 35 -8.02 25.12 -17.32
CA THR A 35 -7.50 26.32 -16.64
C THR A 35 -5.97 26.37 -16.53
N VAL A 36 -5.26 25.39 -17.10
CA VAL A 36 -3.82 25.24 -17.05
C VAL A 36 -3.29 24.87 -18.43
N ALA A 37 -2.71 25.86 -19.10
CA ALA A 37 -2.27 25.74 -20.48
C ALA A 37 -1.34 24.54 -20.74
N ASN A 38 -1.75 23.65 -21.65
CA ASN A 38 -1.03 22.44 -22.06
C ASN A 38 -1.38 22.05 -23.52
N GLU A 39 -0.84 22.79 -24.50
CA GLU A 39 -1.07 22.59 -25.94
C GLU A 39 -0.83 21.14 -26.42
N ASP A 40 0.03 20.37 -25.73
CA ASP A 40 0.34 18.98 -26.03
C ASP A 40 -0.72 17.98 -25.56
N GLN A 41 -1.63 18.40 -24.66
CA GLN A 41 -2.73 17.60 -24.11
C GLN A 41 -2.25 16.23 -23.61
N ALA A 42 -1.04 16.20 -23.05
CA ALA A 42 -0.46 14.97 -22.50
C ALA A 42 -1.35 14.47 -21.35
N ASP A 43 -1.58 13.16 -21.34
CA ASP A 43 -2.46 12.44 -20.42
C ASP A 43 -1.91 11.02 -20.32
N LEU A 44 -1.13 10.76 -19.27
CA LEU A 44 -0.28 9.59 -19.13
C LEU A 44 -1.09 8.35 -18.72
N ASP A 45 -2.01 8.50 -17.76
CA ASP A 45 -2.85 7.43 -17.25
C ASP A 45 -4.20 7.28 -18.00
N ARG A 46 -4.57 8.28 -18.80
CA ARG A 46 -5.76 8.34 -19.67
C ARG A 46 -7.08 8.49 -18.92
N ASP A 47 -7.08 9.21 -17.80
CA ASP A 47 -8.30 9.49 -17.06
C ASP A 47 -9.07 10.73 -17.60
N GLN A 48 -8.50 11.43 -18.58
CA GLN A 48 -8.94 12.70 -19.19
C GLN A 48 -8.60 13.97 -18.39
N ILE A 49 -7.71 13.87 -17.41
CA ILE A 49 -7.04 14.97 -16.74
C ILE A 49 -5.64 15.07 -17.34
N GLY A 50 -5.26 16.25 -17.82
CA GLY A 50 -3.95 16.41 -18.45
C GLY A 50 -2.82 16.44 -17.43
N ASN A 51 -1.63 15.97 -17.82
CA ASN A 51 -0.42 15.92 -16.99
C ASN A 51 -0.06 17.23 -16.29
N SER A 52 -0.49 18.37 -16.85
CA SER A 52 -0.23 19.72 -16.33
C SER A 52 -1.15 20.12 -15.18
N CYS A 53 -2.32 19.51 -15.06
CA CYS A 53 -3.31 19.78 -14.02
C CYS A 53 -3.69 18.53 -13.21
N ASP A 54 -3.02 17.40 -13.47
CA ASP A 54 -3.16 16.17 -12.73
C ASP A 54 -2.28 16.14 -11.46
N GLU A 55 -2.84 15.65 -10.35
CA GLU A 55 -2.13 15.47 -9.09
C GLU A 55 -1.46 14.08 -8.96
N ASP A 56 -1.84 13.12 -9.80
CA ASP A 56 -1.43 11.70 -9.80
C ASP A 56 -1.31 11.25 -11.26
N ARG A 57 -0.22 11.68 -11.92
CA ARG A 57 -0.15 11.71 -13.38
C ARG A 57 -0.09 10.32 -14.01
N ASP A 58 0.45 9.33 -13.33
CA ASP A 58 0.52 7.95 -13.80
C ASP A 58 -0.60 7.06 -13.25
N GLY A 59 -1.46 7.60 -12.38
CA GLY A 59 -2.68 6.96 -11.89
C GLY A 59 -2.40 5.77 -10.99
N ASP A 60 -1.24 5.75 -10.34
CA ASP A 60 -0.80 4.65 -9.49
C ASP A 60 -1.42 4.74 -8.07
N GLY A 61 -1.90 5.93 -7.67
CA GLY A 61 -2.52 6.23 -6.38
C GLY A 61 -1.66 7.09 -5.45
N LEU A 62 -0.43 7.43 -5.86
CA LEU A 62 0.48 8.34 -5.17
C LEU A 62 0.43 9.73 -5.82
N LYS A 63 0.64 10.77 -5.01
CA LYS A 63 0.66 12.13 -5.54
C LYS A 63 2.04 12.48 -6.10
N ASN A 64 2.07 13.20 -7.21
CA ASN A 64 3.27 13.73 -7.86
C ASN A 64 4.27 14.38 -6.87
N GLU A 65 3.76 15.12 -5.88
CA GLU A 65 4.58 15.78 -4.85
C GLU A 65 5.23 14.81 -3.85
N LEU A 66 4.56 13.70 -3.53
CA LEU A 66 5.06 12.67 -2.63
C LEU A 66 6.15 11.84 -3.31
N GLU A 67 5.95 11.49 -4.57
CA GLU A 67 6.88 10.71 -5.39
C GLU A 67 8.17 11.47 -5.66
N SER A 68 8.06 12.69 -6.20
CA SER A 68 9.20 13.61 -6.42
C SER A 68 9.96 13.97 -5.14
N GLY A 69 9.37 13.71 -3.97
CA GLY A 69 9.86 14.13 -2.67
C GLY A 69 10.25 12.97 -1.75
N SER A 70 9.26 12.44 -1.04
CA SER A 70 9.45 11.56 0.12
C SER A 70 9.55 10.09 -0.25
N LEU A 71 8.90 9.67 -1.32
CA LEU A 71 8.84 8.26 -1.75
C LEU A 71 9.97 7.92 -2.73
N LEU A 72 10.50 8.94 -3.44
CA LEU A 72 11.57 8.80 -4.43
C LEU A 72 11.21 7.93 -5.64
N THR A 73 9.93 7.61 -5.80
CA THR A 73 9.32 7.03 -6.99
C THR A 73 9.13 8.12 -8.07
N SER A 74 8.67 7.73 -9.26
CA SER A 74 8.59 8.63 -10.40
C SER A 74 7.13 9.00 -10.72
N PRO A 75 6.74 10.29 -10.69
CA PRO A 75 5.40 10.77 -11.09
C PRO A 75 4.97 10.52 -12.54
N ASP A 76 5.76 9.75 -13.27
CA ASP A 76 5.59 9.47 -14.69
C ASP A 76 5.71 7.95 -14.96
N ASP A 77 5.77 7.13 -13.90
CA ASP A 77 6.03 5.69 -13.97
C ASP A 77 5.33 4.96 -12.83
N TRP A 78 4.16 4.40 -13.15
CA TRP A 78 3.28 3.71 -12.21
C TRP A 78 3.90 2.50 -11.49
N ASP A 79 5.06 2.00 -11.95
CA ASP A 79 5.75 0.78 -11.50
C ASP A 79 7.27 0.99 -11.63
N THR A 80 7.87 1.58 -10.60
CA THR A 80 9.26 2.08 -10.61
C THR A 80 10.29 0.96 -10.84
N ASP A 81 10.02 -0.27 -10.43
CA ASP A 81 10.96 -1.39 -10.56
C ASP A 81 10.61 -2.42 -11.66
N GLY A 82 9.40 -2.33 -12.21
CA GLY A 82 8.94 -3.12 -13.34
C GLY A 82 8.45 -4.52 -12.96
N ASP A 83 8.08 -4.77 -11.72
CA ASP A 83 7.60 -6.07 -11.24
C ASP A 83 6.10 -6.32 -11.50
N SER A 84 5.43 -5.34 -12.12
CA SER A 84 3.99 -5.32 -12.43
C SER A 84 3.06 -5.11 -11.22
N ILE A 85 3.57 -4.54 -10.12
CA ILE A 85 2.81 -3.97 -9.02
C ILE A 85 2.98 -2.46 -9.07
N SER A 86 1.91 -1.70 -8.79
CA SER A 86 2.04 -0.24 -8.78
C SER A 86 2.78 0.23 -7.54
N ASP A 87 3.46 1.37 -7.60
CA ASP A 87 4.22 1.88 -6.45
C ASP A 87 3.33 2.08 -5.21
N TYR A 88 2.06 2.45 -5.39
CA TYR A 88 1.07 2.47 -4.29
C TYR A 88 0.84 1.11 -3.61
N PHE A 89 0.85 0.01 -4.37
CA PHE A 89 0.62 -1.36 -3.87
C PHE A 89 1.93 -2.12 -3.57
N ASP A 90 3.08 -1.55 -3.92
CA ASP A 90 4.39 -2.13 -3.71
C ASP A 90 5.05 -1.61 -2.42
N CYS A 91 5.44 -2.54 -1.55
CA CYS A 91 6.12 -2.20 -0.29
C CYS A 91 7.61 -1.95 -0.51
N GLU A 92 8.16 -2.41 -1.64
CA GLU A 92 9.56 -2.27 -2.00
C GLU A 92 9.69 -1.71 -3.43
N PRO A 93 9.29 -0.43 -3.70
CA PRO A 93 9.20 0.17 -5.06
C PRO A 93 10.51 0.24 -5.87
N PHE A 94 11.59 -0.36 -5.39
CA PHE A 94 12.90 -0.39 -6.04
C PHE A 94 13.50 -1.82 -6.05
N ASP A 95 12.77 -2.84 -5.61
CA ASP A 95 13.21 -4.23 -5.54
C ASP A 95 12.26 -5.20 -6.28
N PRO A 96 12.55 -5.52 -7.56
CA PRO A 96 11.61 -6.23 -8.43
C PRO A 96 11.49 -7.73 -8.12
N VAL A 97 12.06 -8.19 -7.00
CA VAL A 97 11.95 -9.57 -6.53
C VAL A 97 11.31 -9.71 -5.16
N ASN A 98 11.09 -8.61 -4.42
CA ASN A 98 10.51 -8.60 -3.08
C ASN A 98 9.12 -7.93 -3.02
N SER A 99 8.38 -8.08 -4.11
CA SER A 99 7.05 -7.57 -4.46
C SER A 99 5.88 -8.08 -3.59
N LEU A 100 6.14 -8.69 -2.43
CA LEU A 100 5.07 -9.30 -1.67
C LEU A 100 4.21 -8.20 -1.05
N ALA A 101 3.02 -7.99 -1.62
CA ALA A 101 1.86 -7.25 -1.10
C ALA A 101 1.34 -7.81 0.25
N LYS A 102 2.26 -8.06 1.18
CA LYS A 102 2.01 -8.55 2.52
C LYS A 102 2.10 -7.34 3.44
N GLN A 103 1.02 -6.56 3.41
CA GLN A 103 0.76 -5.42 4.30
C GLN A 103 1.88 -4.37 4.30
N CYS A 104 1.99 -3.60 3.21
CA CYS A 104 2.53 -2.25 3.36
C CYS A 104 1.55 -1.56 4.31
N ASP A 105 1.95 -1.36 5.57
CA ASP A 105 1.17 -0.59 6.53
C ASP A 105 0.87 0.76 5.87
N GLN A 106 -0.41 0.98 5.57
CA GLN A 106 -0.90 1.89 4.53
C GLN A 106 -0.20 3.25 4.60
N LEU A 107 0.63 3.55 3.59
CA LEU A 107 1.15 4.89 3.42
C LEU A 107 -0.04 5.83 3.11
N VAL A 108 -0.27 6.73 4.06
CA VAL A 108 -1.22 7.87 4.04
C VAL A 108 -2.67 7.57 4.45
N GLU A 109 -2.87 7.21 5.73
CA GLU A 109 -3.97 7.83 6.48
C GLU A 109 -3.51 9.21 6.98
N VAL A 110 -4.13 10.26 6.45
CA VAL A 110 -4.20 11.57 7.10
C VAL A 110 -4.76 11.40 8.51
N LYS A 111 -3.88 11.25 9.52
CA LYS A 111 -4.26 11.35 10.92
C LYS A 111 -4.94 12.71 11.13
N PRO A 112 -6.23 12.77 11.51
CA PRO A 112 -6.89 14.03 11.82
C PRO A 112 -6.10 14.79 12.90
N PRO A 113 -5.97 16.12 12.81
CA PRO A 113 -5.22 16.86 13.81
C PRO A 113 -5.99 16.86 15.13
N GLU A 114 -5.22 16.73 16.22
CA GLU A 114 -5.57 16.85 17.63
C GLU A 114 -6.17 15.56 18.24
N ILE A 115 -5.51 14.89 19.21
CA ILE A 115 -5.18 15.40 20.55
C ILE A 115 -4.09 14.56 21.28
N ASN A 116 -3.16 15.29 21.91
CA ASN A 116 -2.23 14.97 23.01
C ASN A 116 -0.96 14.10 22.75
N PRO A 117 0.25 14.72 22.79
CA PRO A 117 1.52 14.03 22.66
C PRO A 117 2.03 13.59 24.04
N THR A 118 1.52 12.49 24.57
CA THR A 118 2.23 11.74 25.62
C THR A 118 1.87 10.28 25.48
N THR A 119 2.89 9.42 25.32
CA THR A 119 2.89 7.95 25.29
C THR A 119 2.29 7.26 24.07
N SER A 120 3.11 6.99 23.06
CA SER A 120 3.26 5.60 22.57
C SER A 120 4.58 5.47 21.83
N VAL A 121 5.55 4.91 22.53
CA VAL A 121 6.63 4.15 21.88
C VAL A 121 5.89 3.02 21.16
N LEU A 122 5.99 2.93 19.83
CA LEU A 122 5.75 1.64 19.14
C LEU A 122 6.51 0.62 19.97
N PRO A 123 5.84 -0.38 20.58
CA PRO A 123 6.56 -1.35 21.37
C PRO A 123 7.62 -1.98 20.48
N THR A 124 8.89 -1.70 20.75
CA THR A 124 9.97 -2.45 20.11
C THR A 124 9.78 -3.91 20.52
N GLY A 125 9.45 -4.80 19.58
CA GLY A 125 9.20 -6.21 19.87
C GLY A 125 7.74 -6.65 19.69
N ASP A 126 7.06 -6.14 18.68
CA ASP A 126 5.87 -6.70 18.03
C ASP A 126 6.30 -6.89 16.56
N GLU A 127 6.59 -8.13 16.16
CA GLU A 127 7.29 -8.47 14.90
C GLU A 127 6.32 -8.71 13.73
N ASP A 128 5.03 -8.89 14.01
CA ASP A 128 3.98 -9.08 12.99
C ASP A 128 2.82 -8.07 13.10
N ASP A 129 2.96 -7.06 13.95
CA ASP A 129 2.10 -5.88 14.12
C ASP A 129 0.63 -6.25 14.41
N ASP A 130 0.42 -7.34 15.15
CA ASP A 130 -0.91 -7.83 15.51
C ASP A 130 -1.46 -7.20 16.81
N GLY A 131 -0.64 -6.39 17.47
CA GLY A 131 -0.93 -5.68 18.72
C GLY A 131 -0.48 -6.42 19.98
N ILE A 132 0.24 -7.53 19.85
CA ILE A 132 0.73 -8.37 20.93
C ILE A 132 2.27 -8.47 20.84
N LEU A 133 2.95 -8.23 21.96
CA LEU A 133 4.42 -8.27 21.96
C LEU A 133 4.91 -9.71 21.77
N ASN A 134 6.06 -9.88 21.12
CA ASN A 134 6.71 -11.17 20.85
C ASN A 134 6.92 -12.03 22.11
N GLU A 135 7.06 -11.39 23.28
CA GLU A 135 7.19 -12.09 24.57
C GLU A 135 5.88 -12.71 25.08
N THR A 136 4.76 -12.25 24.55
CA THR A 136 3.38 -12.65 24.89
C THR A 136 2.61 -13.27 23.74
N ASP A 137 3.13 -13.17 22.52
CA ASP A 137 2.51 -13.67 21.30
C ASP A 137 2.81 -15.18 21.09
N ASN A 138 1.76 -15.97 20.89
CA ASN A 138 1.87 -17.39 20.55
C ASN A 138 2.19 -17.66 19.07
N CYS A 139 2.24 -16.63 18.22
CA CYS A 139 2.75 -16.63 16.86
C CYS A 139 3.54 -15.35 16.48
N PRO A 140 4.73 -15.07 17.06
CA PRO A 140 5.47 -13.79 16.93
C PRO A 140 5.82 -13.27 15.52
N PHE A 141 5.51 -14.02 14.47
CA PHE A 141 5.82 -13.70 13.08
C PHE A 141 4.62 -13.94 12.14
N VAL A 142 3.44 -14.23 12.68
CA VAL A 142 2.22 -14.58 11.93
C VAL A 142 1.00 -13.95 12.60
N PHE A 143 0.60 -12.79 12.07
CA PHE A 143 -0.53 -11.98 12.54
C PHE A 143 -1.71 -12.83 13.04
N ASN A 144 -1.96 -12.81 14.35
CA ASN A 144 -3.04 -13.57 14.98
C ASN A 144 -3.61 -12.89 16.25
N PRO A 145 -4.25 -11.70 16.15
CA PRO A 145 -4.67 -10.91 17.32
C PRO A 145 -5.64 -11.63 18.29
N GLY A 146 -6.28 -12.70 17.81
CA GLY A 146 -7.16 -13.56 18.61
C GLY A 146 -6.44 -14.58 19.49
N GLN A 147 -5.12 -14.79 19.31
CA GLN A 147 -4.26 -15.72 20.04
C GLN A 147 -4.90 -17.10 20.23
N GLN A 148 -5.58 -17.60 19.19
CA GLN A 148 -6.27 -18.87 19.24
C GLN A 148 -5.22 -19.99 19.37
N ASP A 149 -5.36 -20.79 20.42
CA ASP A 149 -4.50 -21.93 20.76
C ASP A 149 -5.42 -23.06 21.23
N THR A 150 -5.78 -23.94 20.31
CA THR A 150 -6.81 -24.96 20.53
C THR A 150 -6.32 -26.11 21.41
N ASP A 151 -5.06 -26.52 21.26
CA ASP A 151 -4.48 -27.64 22.00
C ASP A 151 -3.72 -27.21 23.27
N HIS A 152 -3.55 -25.91 23.48
CA HIS A 152 -2.96 -25.26 24.65
C HIS A 152 -1.46 -25.56 24.83
N ASP A 153 -0.74 -25.70 23.72
CA ASP A 153 0.70 -25.97 23.70
C ASP A 153 1.56 -24.69 23.73
N ARG A 154 0.91 -23.52 23.66
CA ARG A 154 1.46 -22.14 23.60
C ARG A 154 1.99 -21.73 22.23
N VAL A 155 1.69 -22.47 21.18
CA VAL A 155 1.87 -22.11 19.78
C VAL A 155 0.47 -21.85 19.21
N GLY A 156 0.27 -20.73 18.52
CA GLY A 156 -1.05 -20.40 17.99
C GLY A 156 -1.42 -21.27 16.78
N ASP A 157 -2.72 -21.54 16.62
CA ASP A 157 -3.28 -22.38 15.55
C ASP A 157 -2.82 -21.96 14.14
N LEU A 158 -2.46 -20.69 13.93
CA LEU A 158 -2.01 -20.15 12.63
C LEU A 158 -0.54 -20.44 12.32
N CYS A 159 0.31 -20.64 13.33
CA CYS A 159 1.74 -20.94 13.18
C CYS A 159 2.12 -22.33 13.70
N ASP A 160 1.15 -23.08 14.22
CA ASP A 160 1.34 -24.46 14.66
C ASP A 160 1.41 -25.42 13.46
N SER A 161 2.52 -26.15 13.39
CA SER A 161 2.79 -27.17 12.35
C SER A 161 2.61 -28.60 12.86
N SER A 162 2.36 -28.76 14.16
CA SER A 162 2.15 -30.03 14.84
C SER A 162 0.66 -30.29 15.00
N THR A 163 0.05 -31.00 14.04
CA THR A 163 -1.38 -31.35 14.09
C THR A 163 -1.73 -32.43 15.13
N GLU A 164 -1.01 -32.55 16.25
CA GLU A 164 -1.14 -33.72 17.14
C GLU A 164 -1.32 -33.31 18.60
N GLU A 165 -2.57 -33.44 19.07
CA GLU A 165 -3.04 -33.50 20.46
C GLU A 165 -1.90 -33.53 21.51
N SER A 166 -1.36 -32.37 21.87
CA SER A 166 -0.35 -32.31 22.91
C SER A 166 -1.05 -32.34 24.28
N LEU A 167 -1.24 -33.58 24.74
CA LEU A 167 -1.52 -34.05 26.10
C LEU A 167 -1.79 -32.95 27.16
N PRO A 168 -2.94 -32.95 27.84
CA PRO A 168 -3.25 -31.94 28.85
C PRO A 168 -2.13 -31.90 29.88
N GLN A 169 -1.65 -30.69 30.19
CA GLN A 169 -0.73 -30.41 31.26
C GLN A 169 -1.08 -31.29 32.46
N LYS A 170 -0.32 -32.38 32.64
CA LYS A 170 -0.37 -33.14 33.87
C LYS A 170 0.23 -32.22 34.91
N SER A 171 -0.66 -31.50 35.58
CA SER A 171 -0.51 -31.06 36.97
C SER A 171 0.41 -32.06 37.67
N LEU A 172 1.63 -31.61 37.98
CA LEU A 172 2.48 -32.26 38.94
C LEU A 172 1.59 -32.57 40.16
N PRO A 173 1.37 -33.83 40.56
CA PRO A 173 0.68 -34.07 41.80
C PRO A 173 1.60 -33.58 42.92
N ASP A 174 1.02 -32.73 43.78
CA ASP A 174 1.63 -32.25 45.00
C ASP A 174 2.29 -33.41 45.78
N GLY A 175 3.58 -33.23 46.09
CA GLY A 175 4.25 -33.96 47.15
C GLY A 175 5.01 -35.22 46.71
N ILE A 176 6.26 -35.05 46.27
CA ILE A 176 7.34 -35.96 46.66
C ILE A 176 8.51 -35.12 47.15
N ILE A 177 8.79 -35.30 48.44
CA ILE A 177 9.86 -34.68 49.21
C ILE A 177 11.21 -34.96 48.55
N SER A 178 12.02 -33.92 48.38
CA SER A 178 13.46 -34.03 48.12
C SER A 178 14.10 -34.94 49.17
N GLY A 179 14.52 -36.13 48.75
CA GLY A 179 15.15 -37.14 49.58
C GLY A 179 16.32 -37.77 48.85
N SER A 180 17.50 -37.23 49.11
CA SER A 180 18.81 -37.77 48.75
C SER A 180 18.95 -39.27 49.01
N THR A 181 19.45 -40.02 48.03
CA THR A 181 20.56 -41.02 48.13
C THR A 181 20.76 -41.69 46.77
N GLY A 182 21.96 -41.58 46.17
CA GLY A 182 22.39 -42.53 45.14
C GLY A 182 22.77 -43.88 45.74
N PRO A 183 23.62 -44.70 45.09
CA PRO A 183 23.71 -45.04 43.68
C PRO A 183 23.33 -46.52 43.46
N GLY A 184 22.82 -46.90 42.29
CA GLY A 184 22.82 -48.33 41.91
C GLY A 184 21.66 -48.80 41.04
N CYS A 185 22.05 -49.29 39.86
CA CYS A 185 21.40 -50.35 39.07
C CYS A 185 20.00 -50.10 38.49
N ALA A 186 20.00 -49.91 37.17
CA ALA A 186 19.41 -50.79 36.15
C ALA A 186 18.11 -51.55 36.47
N LEU A 187 17.16 -51.46 35.53
CA LEU A 187 16.47 -52.56 34.83
C LEU A 187 15.58 -51.92 33.75
N ILE A 188 15.94 -51.97 32.46
CA ILE A 188 15.41 -52.92 31.46
C ILE A 188 14.07 -53.57 31.86
N ARG A 189 12.95 -52.96 31.50
CA ARG A 189 12.06 -53.36 30.38
C ARG A 189 10.95 -52.32 30.21
#